data_AF-A0A9D5U1I2-F1
#
_entry.id   AF-A0A9D5U1I2-F1
#
_cell.length_a   1.000
_cell.length_b   1.000
_cell.length_c   1.000
_cell.angle_alpha   90.00
_cell.angle_beta   90.00
_cell.angle_gamma   90.00
#
_symmetry.space_group_name_H-M   'P 1'
#
loop_
_entity.id
_entity.type
_entity.pdbx_description
1 polymer ?
#
loop_
_entity_poly.entity_id
_entity_poly.type
_entity_poly.pdbx_seq_one_letter_code
_entity_poly.pdbx_strand_id
1 'polypeptide(L)'
;MQKIYDLVLKVAPLDSTVLISGESGTGKELVARAIHHHSHRAKKLLVAFSCASLPSELLESELFGFERGAFTGAHREKKGLVEAAEGGSLFLDEVGEMPLELQAKFLRFLESRQYRRLGSTAARTADVRLIAATFANRTWPSAVRIAREDLFFRLNVVQIALPPLRERGRGYSPLVKHFIGFSTNVTALHYWHGPGGHAGALVLRLADKRAPCRTRWKTPW
;
A
#
# COMPACT_ATOMS: atom_id res chain seq x y z
N MET A 1 8.54 2.64 15.93
CA MET A 1 8.70 3.14 14.54
C MET A 1 10.14 3.05 14.04
N GLN A 2 11.17 3.46 14.79
CA GLN A 2 12.57 3.42 14.32
C GLN A 2 13.02 2.04 13.82
N LYS A 3 12.72 0.96 14.56
CA LYS A 3 12.96 -0.42 14.13
C LYS A 3 12.35 -0.77 12.75
N ILE A 4 11.20 -0.19 12.42
CA ILE A 4 10.52 -0.42 11.13
C ILE A 4 11.25 0.31 10.01
N TYR A 5 11.72 1.54 10.26
CA TYR A 5 12.57 2.27 9.31
C TYR A 5 13.87 1.53 9.03
N ASP A 6 14.55 1.04 10.08
CA ASP A 6 15.78 0.27 9.92
C ASP A 6 15.55 -0.99 9.09
N LEU A 7 14.41 -1.66 9.31
CA LEU A 7 14.03 -2.84 8.53
C LEU A 7 13.72 -2.49 7.07
N VAL A 8 13.01 -1.37 6.82
CA VAL A 8 12.76 -0.88 5.46
C VAL A 8 14.08 -0.63 4.73
N LEU A 9 15.05 0.04 5.34
CA LEU A 9 16.35 0.32 4.72
C LEU A 9 17.16 -0.94 4.42
N LYS A 10 17.05 -1.97 5.27
CA LYS A 10 17.71 -3.27 5.04
C LYS A 10 17.08 -4.06 3.90
N VAL A 11 15.75 -3.99 3.75
CA VAL A 11 14.98 -4.81 2.81
C VAL A 11 14.81 -4.12 1.46
N ALA A 12 14.85 -2.78 1.42
CA ALA A 12 14.71 -2.01 0.19
C ALA A 12 15.69 -2.38 -0.94
N PRO A 13 16.99 -2.64 -0.72
CA PRO A 13 17.90 -3.06 -1.80
C PRO A 13 17.65 -4.49 -2.29
N LEU A 14 16.88 -5.32 -1.57
CA LEU A 14 16.59 -6.69 -1.98
C LEU A 14 15.39 -6.74 -2.94
N ASP A 15 15.40 -7.69 -3.88
CA ASP A 15 14.25 -7.96 -4.77
C ASP A 15 13.21 -8.93 -4.16
N SER A 16 13.41 -9.33 -2.91
CA SER A 16 12.49 -10.21 -2.19
C SER A 16 11.10 -9.57 -2.02
N THR A 17 10.06 -10.40 -2.07
CA THR A 17 8.70 -10.00 -1.72
C THR A 17 8.62 -9.54 -0.27
N VAL A 18 7.92 -8.44 -0.02
CA VAL A 18 7.69 -7.92 1.33
C VAL A 18 6.21 -7.95 1.63
N LEU A 19 5.84 -8.53 2.78
CA LEU A 19 4.48 -8.51 3.32
C LEU A 19 4.38 -7.51 4.46
N ILE A 20 3.54 -6.50 4.31
CA ILE A 20 3.27 -5.48 5.33
C ILE A 20 1.95 -5.83 6.04
N SER A 21 2.02 -6.22 7.32
CA SER A 21 0.82 -6.52 8.11
C SER A 21 0.49 -5.34 9.04
N GLY A 22 -0.77 -4.91 9.08
CA GLY A 22 -1.17 -3.78 9.91
C GLY A 22 -2.65 -3.46 9.80
N GLU A 23 -3.22 -2.83 10.82
CA GLU A 23 -4.61 -2.37 10.78
C GLU A 23 -4.85 -1.37 9.63
N SER A 24 -6.12 -1.13 9.28
CA SER A 24 -6.46 -0.08 8.32
C SER A 24 -6.00 1.29 8.83
N GLY A 25 -5.58 2.17 7.91
CA GLY A 25 -5.10 3.51 8.27
C GLY A 25 -3.74 3.59 8.98
N THR A 26 -3.01 2.48 9.13
CA THR A 26 -1.69 2.46 9.79
C THR A 26 -0.53 2.97 8.92
N GLY A 27 -0.78 3.32 7.66
CA GLY A 27 0.23 3.83 6.72
C GLY A 27 1.00 2.75 5.96
N LYS A 28 0.36 1.61 5.65
CA LYS A 28 0.98 0.50 4.89
C LYS A 28 1.53 0.97 3.53
N GLU A 29 0.75 1.77 2.81
CA GLU A 29 1.20 2.35 1.53
C GLU A 29 2.43 3.24 1.67
N LEU A 30 2.55 4.02 2.75
CA LEU A 30 3.73 4.86 3.00
C LEU A 30 4.98 4.01 3.20
N VAL A 31 4.86 2.88 3.88
CA VAL A 31 5.95 1.91 4.03
C VAL A 31 6.31 1.28 2.68
N ALA A 32 5.32 0.88 1.87
CA ALA A 32 5.56 0.35 0.54
C ALA A 32 6.29 1.35 -0.37
N ARG A 33 5.87 2.62 -0.34
CA ARG A 33 6.55 3.74 -1.03
C ARG A 33 7.98 3.92 -0.54
N ALA A 34 8.21 3.85 0.77
CA ALA A 34 9.55 3.96 1.35
C ALA A 34 10.45 2.80 0.90
N ILE A 35 9.96 1.56 0.89
CA ILE A 35 10.69 0.39 0.37
C ILE A 35 11.06 0.59 -1.10
N HIS A 36 10.11 0.99 -1.93
CA HIS A 36 10.35 1.22 -3.35
C HIS A 36 11.38 2.35 -3.58
N HIS A 37 11.23 3.48 -2.88
CA HIS A 37 12.12 4.65 -3.00
C HIS A 37 13.57 4.34 -2.61
N HIS A 38 13.80 3.43 -1.66
CA HIS A 38 15.15 3.04 -1.24
C HIS A 38 15.67 1.80 -1.97
N SER A 39 14.96 1.32 -3.00
CA SER A 39 15.36 0.16 -3.79
C SER A 39 16.15 0.53 -5.03
N HIS A 40 16.78 -0.47 -5.67
CA HIS A 40 17.39 -0.31 -6.99
C HIS A 40 16.39 0.08 -8.09
N ARG A 41 15.07 -0.09 -7.82
CA ARG A 41 13.97 0.20 -8.75
C ARG A 41 13.33 1.57 -8.51
N ALA A 42 13.89 2.42 -7.65
CA ALA A 42 13.32 3.72 -7.26
C ALA A 42 13.08 4.71 -8.42
N LYS A 43 13.79 4.54 -9.55
CA LYS A 43 13.59 5.36 -10.77
C LYS A 43 12.48 4.83 -11.68
N LYS A 44 11.90 3.68 -11.36
CA LYS A 44 10.83 3.02 -12.13
C LYS A 44 9.48 3.28 -11.47
N LEU A 45 8.42 2.77 -12.06
CA LEU A 45 7.07 3.00 -11.56
C LEU A 45 6.79 2.14 -10.32
N LEU A 46 6.18 2.75 -9.30
CA LEU A 46 5.45 2.04 -8.27
C LEU A 46 3.97 2.06 -8.63
N VAL A 47 3.43 0.92 -9.02
CA VAL A 47 2.00 0.75 -9.26
C VAL A 47 1.36 0.31 -7.96
N ALA A 48 0.47 1.12 -7.41
CA ALA A 48 -0.26 0.82 -6.18
C ALA A 48 -1.72 0.51 -6.49
N PHE A 49 -2.23 -0.58 -5.93
CA PHE A 49 -3.59 -1.03 -6.16
C PHE A 49 -4.16 -1.72 -4.92
N SER A 50 -5.45 -1.49 -4.62
CA SER A 50 -6.15 -2.15 -3.51
C SER A 50 -7.06 -3.25 -4.04
N CYS A 51 -6.88 -4.48 -3.57
CA CYS A 51 -7.66 -5.63 -4.00
C CYS A 51 -9.13 -5.57 -3.56
N ALA A 52 -9.46 -4.79 -2.53
CA ALA A 52 -10.85 -4.58 -2.10
C ALA A 52 -11.59 -3.50 -2.89
N SER A 53 -10.89 -2.77 -3.77
CA SER A 53 -11.49 -1.61 -4.46
C SER A 53 -12.40 -1.98 -5.63
N LEU A 54 -12.31 -3.21 -6.15
CA LEU A 54 -13.06 -3.65 -7.32
C LEU A 54 -13.75 -5.00 -7.08
N PRO A 55 -14.89 -5.27 -7.75
CA PRO A 55 -15.46 -6.60 -7.85
C PRO A 55 -14.47 -7.62 -8.42
N SER A 56 -14.65 -8.88 -8.04
CA SER A 56 -13.80 -10.01 -8.43
C SER A 56 -13.54 -10.12 -9.93
N GLU A 57 -14.57 -9.93 -10.75
CA GLU A 57 -14.51 -10.04 -12.22
C GLU A 57 -13.59 -8.97 -12.84
N LEU A 58 -13.63 -7.74 -12.31
CA LEU A 58 -12.80 -6.65 -12.81
C LEU A 58 -11.38 -6.73 -12.28
N LEU A 59 -11.19 -7.28 -11.08
CA LEU A 59 -9.89 -7.39 -10.42
C LEU A 59 -8.87 -8.17 -11.27
N GLU A 60 -9.28 -9.31 -11.85
CA GLU A 60 -8.39 -10.08 -12.74
C GLU A 60 -8.01 -9.27 -13.97
N SER A 61 -8.99 -8.59 -14.58
CA SER A 61 -8.81 -7.80 -15.80
C SER A 61 -7.89 -6.59 -15.57
N GLU A 62 -7.94 -5.98 -14.38
CA GLU A 62 -7.01 -4.90 -14.00
C GLU A 62 -5.61 -5.45 -13.76
N LEU A 63 -5.44 -6.54 -13.02
CA LEU A 63 -4.11 -7.06 -12.69
C LEU A 63 -3.36 -7.56 -13.93
N PHE A 64 -4.00 -8.38 -14.75
CA PHE A 64 -3.35 -9.07 -15.85
C PHE A 64 -3.63 -8.48 -17.23
N GLY A 65 -4.65 -7.63 -17.37
CA GLY A 65 -5.09 -7.10 -18.66
C GLY A 65 -5.87 -8.13 -19.47
N PHE A 66 -6.45 -7.69 -20.58
CA PHE A 66 -7.28 -8.54 -21.43
C PHE A 66 -7.07 -8.23 -22.91
N GLU A 67 -7.27 -9.23 -23.76
CA GLU A 67 -7.30 -9.08 -25.21
C GLU A 67 -8.71 -8.70 -25.68
N ARG A 68 -8.80 -8.14 -26.90
CA ARG A 68 -10.09 -7.86 -27.53
C ARG A 68 -10.91 -9.15 -27.65
N GLY A 69 -12.17 -9.10 -27.21
CA GLY A 69 -13.08 -10.25 -27.26
C GLY A 69 -12.92 -11.25 -26.10
N ALA A 70 -12.13 -10.94 -25.07
CA ALA A 70 -11.97 -11.82 -23.91
C ALA A 70 -13.28 -12.05 -23.11
N PHE A 71 -14.18 -11.07 -23.09
CA PHE A 71 -15.50 -11.14 -22.46
C PHE A 71 -16.46 -10.13 -23.12
N THR A 72 -17.75 -10.19 -22.81
CA THR A 72 -18.75 -9.23 -23.29
C THR A 72 -18.41 -7.82 -22.82
N GLY A 73 -18.08 -6.92 -23.75
CA GLY A 73 -17.63 -5.56 -23.46
C GLY A 73 -16.13 -5.32 -23.66
N ALA A 74 -15.35 -6.38 -23.95
CA ALA A 74 -13.92 -6.27 -24.28
C ALA A 74 -13.71 -5.77 -25.73
N HIS A 75 -14.14 -4.54 -26.02
CA HIS A 75 -14.07 -3.94 -27.36
C HIS A 75 -12.65 -3.59 -27.82
N ARG A 76 -11.72 -3.41 -26.87
CA ARG A 76 -10.29 -3.13 -27.10
C ARG A 76 -9.46 -3.98 -26.16
N GLU A 77 -8.20 -4.21 -26.50
CA GLU A 77 -7.25 -4.77 -25.54
C GLU A 77 -6.90 -3.74 -24.44
N LYS A 78 -6.54 -4.23 -23.26
CA LYS A 78 -6.08 -3.41 -22.13
C LYS A 78 -4.87 -4.07 -21.47
N LYS A 79 -3.84 -3.27 -21.20
CA LYS A 79 -2.68 -3.68 -20.41
C LYS A 79 -3.03 -3.77 -18.93
N GLY A 80 -2.54 -4.81 -18.26
CA GLY A 80 -2.73 -4.99 -16.82
C GLY A 80 -1.72 -4.21 -15.98
N LEU A 81 -1.98 -4.13 -14.67
CA LEU A 81 -1.10 -3.51 -13.69
C LEU A 81 0.24 -4.21 -13.57
N VAL A 82 0.30 -5.53 -13.77
CA VAL A 82 1.56 -6.28 -13.84
C VAL A 82 2.43 -5.75 -14.99
N GLU A 83 1.85 -5.53 -16.16
CA GLU A 83 2.57 -4.97 -17.32
C GLU A 83 2.96 -3.51 -17.09
N ALA A 84 2.09 -2.73 -16.44
CA ALA A 84 2.39 -1.34 -16.11
C ALA A 84 3.54 -1.19 -15.10
N ALA A 85 3.74 -2.18 -14.22
CA ALA A 85 4.78 -2.19 -13.19
C ALA A 85 6.13 -2.72 -13.68
N GLU A 86 6.30 -2.98 -14.98
CA GLU A 86 7.50 -3.61 -15.55
C GLU A 86 8.80 -2.88 -15.18
N GLY A 87 9.77 -3.63 -14.66
CA GLY A 87 11.04 -3.13 -14.13
C GLY A 87 10.91 -2.38 -12.80
N GLY A 88 9.70 -2.11 -12.32
CA GLY A 88 9.38 -1.34 -11.13
C GLY A 88 8.87 -2.20 -9.97
N SER A 89 7.86 -1.70 -9.27
CA SER A 89 7.24 -2.42 -8.15
C SER A 89 5.73 -2.36 -8.22
N LEU A 90 5.09 -3.47 -7.84
CA LEU A 90 3.65 -3.58 -7.68
C LEU A 90 3.33 -3.68 -6.19
N PHE A 91 2.59 -2.70 -5.68
CA PHE A 91 2.04 -2.69 -4.34
C PHE A 91 0.57 -3.14 -4.38
N LEU A 92 0.27 -4.22 -3.65
CA LEU A 92 -1.08 -4.75 -3.50
C LEU A 92 -1.55 -4.62 -2.06
N ASP A 93 -2.49 -3.71 -1.81
CA ASP A 93 -3.14 -3.61 -0.51
C ASP A 93 -4.29 -4.61 -0.40
N GLU A 94 -4.50 -5.11 0.81
CA GLU A 94 -5.54 -6.07 1.14
C GLU A 94 -5.49 -7.33 0.25
N VAL A 95 -4.29 -7.88 0.04
CA VAL A 95 -4.04 -9.06 -0.81
C VAL A 95 -4.89 -10.28 -0.44
N GLY A 96 -5.35 -10.37 0.81
CA GLY A 96 -6.25 -11.41 1.29
C GLY A 96 -7.71 -11.28 0.82
N GLU A 97 -8.08 -10.17 0.17
CA GLU A 97 -9.39 -9.97 -0.46
C GLU A 97 -9.45 -10.51 -1.90
N MET A 98 -8.34 -10.99 -2.45
CA MET A 98 -8.36 -11.62 -3.77
C MET A 98 -9.26 -12.87 -3.76
N PRO A 99 -10.10 -13.08 -4.78
CA PRO A 99 -10.82 -14.33 -4.97
C PRO A 99 -9.88 -15.53 -5.09
N LEU A 100 -10.30 -16.71 -4.61
CA LEU A 100 -9.46 -17.92 -4.61
C LEU A 100 -8.93 -18.31 -6.00
N GLU A 101 -9.74 -18.15 -7.04
CA GLU A 101 -9.35 -18.43 -8.42
C GLU A 101 -8.21 -17.50 -8.90
N LEU A 102 -8.31 -16.23 -8.51
CA LEU A 102 -7.30 -15.23 -8.82
C LEU A 102 -6.01 -15.46 -8.01
N GLN A 103 -6.14 -15.89 -6.75
CA GLN A 103 -4.99 -16.26 -5.92
C GLN A 103 -4.16 -17.38 -6.58
N ALA A 104 -4.81 -18.37 -7.21
CA ALA A 104 -4.09 -19.44 -7.93
C ALA A 104 -3.32 -18.91 -9.16
N LYS A 105 -3.93 -18.00 -9.94
CA LYS A 105 -3.25 -17.34 -11.08
C LYS A 105 -2.10 -16.46 -10.62
N PHE A 106 -2.31 -15.72 -9.53
CA PHE A 106 -1.33 -14.83 -8.95
C PHE A 106 -0.14 -15.60 -8.36
N LEU A 107 -0.38 -16.72 -7.69
CA LEU A 107 0.67 -17.62 -7.21
C LEU A 107 1.57 -18.09 -8.37
N ARG A 108 0.98 -18.55 -9.49
CA ARG A 108 1.76 -18.92 -10.69
C ARG A 108 2.62 -17.78 -11.21
N PHE A 109 2.10 -16.55 -11.17
CA PHE A 109 2.87 -15.36 -11.52
C PHE A 109 4.05 -15.12 -10.54
N LEU A 110 3.85 -15.29 -9.23
CA LEU A 110 4.94 -15.15 -8.24
C LEU A 110 6.04 -16.20 -8.37
N GLU A 111 5.70 -17.39 -8.83
CA GLU A 111 6.65 -18.49 -9.03
C GLU A 111 7.43 -18.35 -10.33
N SER A 112 6.71 -18.16 -11.44
CA SER A 112 7.29 -18.21 -12.80
C SER A 112 7.66 -16.84 -13.37
N ARG A 113 7.17 -15.75 -12.77
CA ARG A 113 7.16 -14.40 -13.36
C ARG A 113 6.43 -14.32 -14.71
N GLN A 114 5.63 -15.34 -15.02
CA GLN A 114 4.82 -15.40 -16.23
C GLN A 114 3.35 -15.17 -15.90
N TYR A 115 2.67 -14.49 -16.81
CA TYR A 115 1.23 -14.27 -16.75
C TYR A 115 0.63 -14.32 -18.16
N ARG A 116 -0.69 -14.38 -18.23
CA ARG A 116 -1.46 -14.26 -19.48
C ARG A 116 -2.53 -13.20 -19.30
N ARG A 117 -2.79 -12.45 -20.36
CA ARG A 117 -3.99 -11.61 -20.43
C ARG A 117 -5.23 -12.50 -20.53
N LEU A 118 -6.37 -12.03 -20.02
CA LEU A 118 -7.64 -12.72 -20.22
C LEU A 118 -7.92 -12.84 -21.73
N GLY A 119 -8.42 -14.00 -22.16
CA GLY A 119 -8.66 -14.31 -23.57
C GLY A 119 -7.40 -14.61 -24.40
N SER A 120 -6.20 -14.58 -23.80
CA SER A 120 -4.95 -14.90 -24.49
C SER A 120 -4.38 -16.25 -24.06
N THR A 121 -3.83 -17.00 -25.00
CA THR A 121 -3.01 -18.19 -24.74
C THR A 121 -1.51 -17.87 -24.64
N ALA A 122 -1.11 -16.68 -25.09
CA ALA A 122 0.28 -16.25 -25.10
C ALA A 122 0.77 -15.94 -23.68
N ALA A 123 1.83 -16.64 -23.26
CA ALA A 123 2.54 -16.34 -22.02
C ALA A 123 3.38 -15.07 -22.18
N ARG A 124 3.39 -14.23 -21.15
CA ARG A 124 4.18 -13.01 -21.06
C ARG A 124 4.98 -13.05 -19.77
N THR A 125 6.22 -12.59 -19.79
CA THR A 125 7.05 -12.42 -18.59
C THR A 125 6.97 -10.97 -18.12
N ALA A 126 7.07 -10.75 -16.81
CA ALA A 126 7.22 -9.43 -16.25
C ALA A 126 8.20 -9.42 -15.07
N ASP A 127 9.18 -8.51 -15.11
CA ASP A 127 10.12 -8.29 -14.02
C ASP A 127 9.58 -7.22 -13.07
N VAL A 128 8.83 -7.67 -12.06
CA VAL A 128 8.15 -6.79 -11.11
C VAL A 128 8.50 -7.17 -9.69
N ARG A 129 8.99 -6.23 -8.89
CA ARG A 129 9.12 -6.45 -7.44
C ARG A 129 7.75 -6.35 -6.77
N LEU A 130 7.40 -7.32 -5.94
CA LEU A 130 6.13 -7.30 -5.22
C LEU A 130 6.27 -6.76 -3.80
N ILE A 131 5.35 -5.88 -3.42
CA ILE A 131 5.10 -5.47 -2.04
C ILE A 131 3.62 -5.73 -1.76
N ALA A 132 3.29 -6.58 -0.80
CA ALA A 132 1.92 -6.91 -0.45
C ALA A 132 1.57 -6.34 0.92
N ALA A 133 0.31 -6.04 1.15
CA ALA A 133 -0.21 -5.61 2.44
C ALA A 133 -1.47 -6.38 2.84
N THR A 134 -1.64 -6.59 4.14
CA THR A 134 -2.79 -7.28 4.71
C THR A 134 -3.15 -6.74 6.10
N PHE A 135 -4.37 -7.04 6.55
CA PHE A 135 -4.85 -6.67 7.88
C PHE A 135 -4.21 -7.53 8.98
N ALA A 136 -3.76 -6.90 10.08
CA ALA A 136 -2.99 -7.55 11.15
C ALA A 136 -3.70 -8.72 11.85
N ASN A 137 -5.03 -8.65 12.05
CA ASN A 137 -5.78 -9.69 12.76
C ASN A 137 -6.20 -10.86 11.85
N ARG A 138 -5.83 -10.83 10.58
CA ARG A 138 -5.96 -12.01 9.71
C ARG A 138 -4.67 -12.81 9.84
N THR A 139 -4.54 -13.56 10.92
CA THR A 139 -3.80 -14.83 10.84
C THR A 139 -4.52 -15.63 9.75
N TRP A 140 -3.93 -15.66 8.56
CA TRP A 140 -4.46 -16.40 7.41
C TRP A 140 -4.91 -17.84 7.73
N PRO A 141 -4.35 -18.57 8.72
CA PRO A 141 -4.86 -19.90 9.09
C PRO A 141 -6.22 -19.92 9.81
N SER A 142 -6.70 -18.82 10.42
CA SER A 142 -7.91 -18.84 11.26
C SER A 142 -9.18 -18.32 10.56
N ALA A 143 -9.07 -17.86 9.31
CA ALA A 143 -10.22 -17.62 8.43
C ALA A 143 -10.32 -18.76 7.42
N VAL A 144 -10.66 -19.95 7.92
CA VAL A 144 -10.94 -21.16 7.13
C VAL A 144 -11.84 -20.77 5.95
N ARG A 145 -11.26 -20.75 4.73
CA ARG A 145 -11.85 -20.55 3.38
C ARG A 145 -11.48 -19.30 2.58
N ILE A 146 -10.78 -18.29 3.12
CA ILE A 146 -10.62 -17.02 2.37
C ILE A 146 -9.28 -16.92 1.61
N ALA A 147 -8.25 -17.66 2.01
CA ALA A 147 -6.96 -17.58 1.33
C ALA A 147 -6.20 -18.91 1.25
N ARG A 148 -5.54 -19.15 0.12
CA ARG A 148 -4.73 -20.34 -0.14
C ARG A 148 -3.40 -20.26 0.58
N GLU A 149 -3.14 -21.15 1.52
CA GLU A 149 -1.94 -21.15 2.37
C GLU A 149 -0.60 -21.05 1.61
N ASP A 150 -0.49 -21.67 0.44
CA ASP A 150 0.71 -21.61 -0.43
C ASP A 150 1.06 -20.19 -0.89
N LEU A 151 0.06 -19.38 -1.25
CA LEU A 151 0.25 -17.98 -1.58
C LEU A 151 0.79 -17.18 -0.38
N PHE A 152 0.47 -17.58 0.86
CA PHE A 152 0.92 -16.89 2.07
C PHE A 152 2.41 -17.00 2.16
N PHE A 153 2.89 -18.24 2.10
CA PHE A 153 4.28 -18.56 2.30
C PHE A 153 5.12 -17.94 1.18
N ARG A 154 4.56 -17.82 -0.03
CA ARG A 154 5.23 -17.13 -1.13
C ARG A 154 5.28 -15.61 -0.97
N LEU A 155 4.26 -15.01 -0.34
CA LEU A 155 4.23 -13.58 -0.04
C LEU A 155 5.06 -13.22 1.19
N ASN A 156 5.09 -14.09 2.20
CA ASN A 156 5.67 -13.84 3.50
C ASN A 156 7.16 -14.20 3.57
N VAL A 157 7.93 -13.72 2.60
CA VAL A 157 9.40 -13.90 2.60
C VAL A 157 10.04 -12.96 3.62
N VAL A 158 9.62 -11.69 3.62
CA VAL A 158 10.00 -10.71 4.64
C VAL A 158 8.73 -10.04 5.16
N GLN A 159 8.51 -10.12 6.47
CA GLN A 159 7.33 -9.52 7.11
C GLN A 159 7.69 -8.21 7.82
N ILE A 160 6.90 -7.17 7.57
CA ILE A 160 6.95 -5.90 8.31
C ILE A 160 5.60 -5.70 9.01
N ALA A 161 5.58 -5.93 10.32
CA ALA A 161 4.40 -5.67 11.14
C ALA A 161 4.34 -4.20 11.57
N LEU A 162 3.32 -3.49 11.10
CA LEU A 162 3.00 -2.15 11.54
C LEU A 162 2.12 -2.20 12.79
N PRO A 163 2.58 -1.65 13.92
CA PRO A 163 1.73 -1.54 15.11
C PRO A 163 0.57 -0.57 14.84
N PRO A 164 -0.60 -0.79 15.44
CA PRO A 164 -1.71 0.14 15.39
C PRO A 164 -1.35 1.46 16.07
N LEU A 165 -2.06 2.54 15.74
CA LEU A 165 -1.71 3.88 16.22
C LEU A 165 -1.68 3.98 17.76
N ARG A 166 -2.58 3.25 18.44
CA ARG A 166 -2.64 3.15 19.91
C ARG A 166 -1.36 2.60 20.55
N GLU A 167 -0.59 1.77 19.84
CA GLU A 167 0.66 1.18 20.33
C GLU A 167 1.90 2.00 19.92
N ARG A 168 1.73 3.08 19.13
CA ARG A 168 2.84 3.91 18.64
C ARG A 168 3.36 4.93 19.67
N GLY A 169 2.89 4.89 20.91
CA GLY A 169 3.29 5.83 21.97
C GLY A 169 3.09 7.29 21.54
N ARG A 170 4.09 8.16 21.73
CA ARG A 170 4.07 9.57 21.28
C ARG A 170 4.15 9.76 19.74
N GLY A 171 4.13 8.67 18.96
CA GLY A 171 4.23 8.69 17.50
C GLY A 171 3.07 9.38 16.77
N TYR A 172 1.98 9.75 17.45
CA TYR A 172 0.93 10.58 16.88
C TYR A 172 1.33 12.06 16.75
N SER A 173 2.28 12.56 17.53
CA SER A 173 2.61 14.00 17.52
C SER A 173 3.10 14.51 16.14
N PRO A 174 3.99 13.80 15.41
CA PRO A 174 4.34 14.18 14.04
C PRO A 174 3.17 14.06 13.06
N LEU A 175 2.28 13.07 13.24
CA LEU A 175 1.10 12.91 12.39
C LEU A 175 0.11 14.07 12.60
N VAL A 176 -0.13 14.46 13.85
CA VAL A 176 -0.96 15.62 14.21
C VAL A 176 -0.37 16.89 13.60
N LYS A 177 0.95 17.10 13.71
CA LYS A 177 1.61 18.24 13.06
C LYS A 177 1.48 18.21 11.53
N HIS A 178 1.61 17.04 10.92
CA HIS A 178 1.46 16.87 9.48
C HIS A 178 0.04 17.22 9.01
N PHE A 179 -1.00 16.67 9.66
CA PHE A 179 -2.39 16.95 9.30
C PHE A 179 -2.80 18.39 9.63
N ILE A 180 -2.41 18.93 10.79
CA ILE A 180 -2.71 20.33 11.14
C ILE A 180 -1.96 21.29 10.21
N GLY A 181 -0.69 21.04 9.91
CA GLY A 181 0.08 21.84 8.95
C GLY A 181 -0.43 21.73 7.51
N PHE A 182 -1.04 20.59 7.15
CA PHE A 182 -1.74 20.42 5.87
C PHE A 182 -3.08 21.16 5.84
N SER A 183 -3.74 21.34 6.99
CA SER A 183 -5.05 21.98 7.09
C SER A 183 -5.01 23.47 7.46
N THR A 184 -3.90 24.04 7.95
CA THR A 184 -3.78 25.49 8.21
C THR A 184 -2.35 25.92 8.55
N ASN A 185 -1.94 27.11 8.08
CA ASN A 185 -0.97 27.95 8.79
C ASN A 185 -1.58 28.33 10.15
N VAL A 186 -1.46 27.46 11.15
CA VAL A 186 -1.92 27.76 12.52
C VAL A 186 -0.84 28.55 13.23
N THR A 187 -1.02 29.87 13.28
CA THR A 187 -0.22 30.74 14.15
C THR A 187 -0.73 30.58 15.59
N ALA A 188 0.08 29.91 16.41
CA ALA A 188 -0.02 29.76 17.87
C ALA A 188 -1.11 28.82 18.44
N LEU A 189 -0.62 27.81 19.19
CA LEU A 189 -1.39 27.07 20.20
C LEU A 189 -1.35 27.89 21.50
N HIS A 190 -2.44 28.57 21.86
CA HIS A 190 -2.57 29.15 23.20
C HIS A 190 -3.24 28.14 24.14
N TYR A 191 -2.49 27.69 25.14
CA TYR A 191 -3.06 27.04 26.32
C TYR A 191 -3.75 28.11 27.18
N TRP A 192 -5.06 27.98 27.38
CA TRP A 192 -5.79 28.84 28.30
C TRP A 192 -5.84 28.17 29.67
N HIS A 193 -5.23 28.79 30.68
CA HIS A 193 -5.44 28.41 32.08
C HIS A 193 -6.60 29.25 32.63
N GLY A 194 -7.78 28.63 32.78
CA GLY A 194 -8.89 29.26 33.48
C GLY A 194 -8.59 29.41 34.98
N PRO A 195 -9.12 30.45 35.65
CA PRO A 195 -8.97 30.59 37.10
C PRO A 195 -9.80 29.50 37.77
N GLY A 196 -9.14 28.47 38.31
CA GLY A 196 -9.81 27.36 39.03
C GLY A 196 -9.25 25.95 38.82
N GLY A 197 -8.20 25.75 38.01
CA GLY A 197 -7.45 24.48 38.04
C GLY A 197 -8.14 23.23 37.48
N HIS A 198 -9.25 23.36 36.74
CA HIS A 198 -9.82 22.24 35.98
C HIS A 198 -9.36 22.27 34.51
N ALA A 199 -8.97 21.10 33.99
CA ALA A 199 -8.37 20.90 32.67
C ALA A 199 -9.32 21.36 31.55
N GLY A 200 -8.95 22.44 30.86
CA GLY A 200 -9.74 23.06 29.78
C GLY A 200 -9.61 22.33 28.44
N ALA A 201 -10.72 22.34 27.69
CA ALA A 201 -10.80 21.79 26.34
C ALA A 201 -9.92 22.55 25.33
N LEU A 202 -9.30 21.80 24.41
CA LEU A 202 -8.51 22.32 23.31
C LEU A 202 -9.44 22.91 22.24
N VAL A 203 -9.55 24.23 22.16
CA VAL A 203 -10.31 24.90 21.08
C VAL A 203 -9.34 25.31 19.97
N LEU A 204 -9.37 24.59 18.85
CA LEU A 204 -8.67 24.97 17.63
C LEU A 204 -9.48 26.05 16.89
N ARG A 205 -8.98 27.29 16.88
CA ARG A 205 -9.49 28.34 15.99
C ARG A 205 -8.80 28.21 14.63
N LEU A 206 -9.54 27.77 13.62
CA LEU A 206 -9.10 27.79 12.23
C LEU A 206 -9.25 29.20 11.67
N ALA A 207 -8.14 29.84 11.30
CA ALA A 207 -8.16 31.09 10.53
C ALA A 207 -8.13 30.75 9.04
N ASP A 208 -9.29 30.86 8.37
CA ASP A 208 -9.40 30.67 6.93
C ASP A 208 -8.86 31.90 6.18
N LYS A 209 -7.77 31.71 5.41
CA LYS A 209 -7.32 32.63 4.38
C LYS A 209 -6.87 31.84 3.14
N ARG A 210 -7.76 31.78 2.16
CA ARG A 210 -7.60 31.46 0.71
C ARG A 210 -6.15 31.46 0.17
N ALA A 211 -5.73 30.29 -0.38
CA ALA A 211 -4.92 29.96 -1.60
C ALA A 211 -3.65 30.79 -1.98
N PRO A 212 -2.65 30.29 -2.78
CA PRO A 212 -2.69 29.12 -3.68
C PRO A 212 -1.48 28.15 -3.63
N CYS A 213 -1.72 27.03 -4.30
CA CYS A 213 -0.82 25.96 -4.70
C CYS A 213 0.55 26.42 -5.25
N ARG A 214 1.65 25.98 -4.63
CA ARG A 214 2.95 25.61 -5.25
C ARG A 214 4.00 25.33 -4.16
N THR A 215 4.32 24.06 -3.91
CA THR A 215 5.57 23.72 -3.23
C THR A 215 6.18 22.43 -3.77
N ARG A 216 7.18 22.67 -4.62
CA ARG A 216 8.30 21.83 -4.98
C ARG A 216 8.86 21.13 -3.75
N TRP A 217 8.83 19.80 -3.73
CA TRP A 217 9.45 18.98 -2.69
C TRP A 217 10.97 19.18 -2.69
N LYS A 218 11.47 19.94 -1.71
CA LYS A 218 12.84 19.84 -1.21
C LYS A 218 12.74 19.47 0.27
N THR A 219 12.99 18.21 0.58
CA THR A 219 13.22 17.72 1.93
C THR A 219 14.64 18.08 2.37
N PRO A 220 14.85 18.55 3.62
CA PRO A 220 16.07 18.30 4.35
C PRO A 220 15.84 17.09 5.29
N TRP A 221 16.58 16.03 5.00
CA TRP A 221 17.00 14.88 5.84
C TRP A 221 16.08 14.42 6.98
#